data_AF-A0AAV6TL45-F1
#
_entry.id   AF-A0AAV6TL45-F1
#
_cell.length_a   1.000
_cell.length_b   1.000
_cell.length_c   1.000
_cell.angle_alpha   90.00
_cell.angle_beta   90.00
_cell.angle_gamma   90.00
#
_symmetry.space_group_name_H-M   'P 1'
#
loop_
_entity.id
_entity.type
_entity.pdbx_description
1 polymer ?
#
loop_
_entity_poly.entity_id
_entity_poly.type
_entity_poly.pdbx_seq_one_letter_code
_entity_poly.pdbx_strand_id
1 'polypeptide(L)'
;MRPIGAQLCGSKPELAAECARIIQDLGFDSLDLNCGCPVDKVTKDGSGSGMLKTPQLIGDILANMVSAVKIPVTIKIRAGWDSSQINAVEIVKIAESAGAKAICIHGRTRAQAYRGPANWDWIRECKQAAQTIKVIEKIFFF
;
A
#
# COMPACT_ATOMS: atom_id res chain seq x y z
N MET A 1 -1.10 -2.34 25.10
CA MET A 1 -0.03 -2.73 24.14
C MET A 1 0.04 -1.66 23.07
N ARG A 2 1.20 -1.04 22.87
CA ARG A 2 1.48 -0.03 21.85
C ARG A 2 2.82 -0.39 21.21
N PRO A 3 3.06 -0.14 19.91
CA PRO A 3 2.19 0.59 18.97
C PRO A 3 1.04 -0.27 18.36
N ILE A 4 -0.06 0.39 17.98
CA ILE A 4 -1.23 -0.14 17.27
C ILE A 4 -1.49 0.72 16.03
N GLY A 5 -1.51 0.10 14.86
CA GLY A 5 -1.86 0.76 13.60
C GLY A 5 -3.28 0.44 13.12
N ALA A 6 -3.89 1.39 12.42
CA ALA A 6 -5.11 1.16 11.65
C ALA A 6 -4.77 0.98 10.17
N GLN A 7 -5.49 0.09 9.48
CA GLN A 7 -5.38 -0.07 8.03
C GLN A 7 -6.70 0.31 7.35
N LEU A 8 -6.66 1.31 6.47
CA LEU A 8 -7.80 1.75 5.67
C LEU A 8 -7.82 1.03 4.32
N CYS A 9 -9.01 0.71 3.83
CA CYS A 9 -9.22 0.20 2.49
C CYS A 9 -10.28 1.07 1.79
N GLY A 10 -9.88 1.79 0.75
CA GLY A 10 -10.75 2.68 -0.02
C GLY A 10 -9.97 3.32 -1.18
N SER A 11 -10.69 3.81 -2.18
CA SER A 11 -10.15 4.33 -3.45
C SER A 11 -10.58 5.77 -3.76
N LYS A 12 -11.11 6.50 -2.76
CA LYS A 12 -11.66 7.87 -2.89
C LYS A 12 -10.68 8.91 -2.31
N PRO A 13 -9.92 9.65 -3.13
CA PRO A 13 -8.95 10.64 -2.65
C PRO A 13 -9.59 11.77 -1.84
N GLU A 14 -10.80 12.18 -2.20
CA GLU A 14 -11.54 13.27 -1.57
C GLU A 14 -11.90 12.97 -0.10
N LEU A 15 -12.01 11.70 0.28
CA LEU A 15 -12.29 11.26 1.65
C LEU A 15 -11.03 10.95 2.46
N ALA A 16 -9.87 10.83 1.79
CA ALA A 16 -8.66 10.29 2.39
C ALA A 16 -8.16 11.10 3.60
N ALA A 17 -8.18 12.43 3.49
CA ALA A 17 -7.74 13.33 4.55
C ALA A 17 -8.67 13.30 5.77
N GLU A 18 -9.99 13.22 5.56
CA GLU A 18 -10.97 13.11 6.64
C GLU A 18 -10.83 11.78 7.37
N CYS A 19 -10.79 10.66 6.64
CA CYS A 19 -10.59 9.34 7.23
C CYS A 19 -9.27 9.26 8.02
N ALA A 20 -8.19 9.86 7.51
CA ALA A 20 -6.92 9.89 8.21
C ALA A 20 -7.01 10.64 9.56
N ARG A 21 -7.67 11.81 9.58
CA ARG A 21 -7.89 12.58 10.82
C ARG A 21 -8.70 11.79 11.85
N ILE A 22 -9.79 11.16 11.42
CA ILE A 22 -10.60 10.30 12.29
C ILE A 22 -9.74 9.19 12.91
N ILE A 23 -8.90 8.52 12.12
CA ILE A 23 -8.00 7.47 12.62
C ILE A 23 -6.99 8.03 13.63
N GLN A 24 -6.40 9.19 13.37
CA GLN A 24 -5.48 9.80 14.33
C GLN A 24 -6.19 10.17 15.64
N ASP A 25 -7.39 10.75 15.56
CA ASP A 25 -8.15 11.21 16.73
C ASP A 25 -8.67 10.06 17.59
N LEU A 26 -8.90 8.89 16.97
CA LEU A 26 -9.15 7.63 17.69
C LEU A 26 -7.90 7.11 18.45
N GLY A 27 -6.76 7.76 18.28
CA GLY A 27 -5.53 7.49 19.02
C GLY A 27 -4.73 6.31 18.47
N PHE A 28 -4.79 6.02 17.17
CA PHE A 28 -3.87 5.05 16.54
C PHE A 28 -2.46 5.62 16.39
N ASP A 29 -1.44 4.78 16.47
CA ASP A 29 -0.02 5.20 16.38
C ASP A 29 0.47 5.30 14.93
N SER A 30 -0.24 4.68 13.98
CA SER A 30 0.08 4.71 12.56
C SER A 30 -1.15 4.43 11.69
N LEU A 31 -1.10 4.92 10.46
CA LEU A 31 -2.09 4.66 9.42
C LEU A 31 -1.45 3.87 8.26
N ASP A 32 -2.11 2.82 7.78
CA ASP A 32 -1.70 2.05 6.60
C ASP A 32 -2.80 2.06 5.53
N LEU A 33 -2.44 2.23 4.26
CA LEU A 33 -3.34 2.11 3.12
C LEU A 33 -3.25 0.70 2.51
N ASN A 34 -4.38 -0.01 2.46
CA ASN A 34 -4.46 -1.32 1.82
C ASN A 34 -4.60 -1.17 0.29
N CYS A 35 -3.51 -1.46 -0.42
CA CYS A 35 -3.46 -1.62 -1.87
C CYS A 35 -3.12 -3.07 -2.28
N GLY A 36 -3.44 -4.04 -1.42
CA GLY A 36 -2.94 -5.42 -1.57
C GLY A 36 -4.00 -6.53 -1.48
N CYS A 37 -5.22 -6.23 -1.03
CA CYS A 37 -6.29 -7.22 -0.93
C CYS A 37 -6.72 -7.71 -2.33
N PRO A 38 -6.66 -9.03 -2.63
CA PRO A 38 -7.04 -9.58 -3.93
C PRO A 38 -8.53 -9.94 -4.05
N VAL A 39 -9.30 -9.82 -2.97
CA VAL A 39 -10.71 -10.24 -2.91
C VAL A 39 -11.53 -9.48 -3.95
N ASP A 40 -12.30 -10.21 -4.76
CA ASP A 40 -13.06 -9.64 -5.88
C ASP A 40 -13.96 -8.48 -5.46
N LYS A 41 -14.69 -8.63 -4.34
CA LYS A 41 -15.55 -7.56 -3.80
C LYS A 41 -14.78 -6.25 -3.59
N VAL A 42 -13.55 -6.32 -3.08
CA VAL A 42 -12.71 -5.14 -2.85
C VAL A 42 -12.14 -4.59 -4.16
N THR A 43 -11.66 -5.48 -5.05
CA THR A 43 -11.02 -5.06 -6.29
C THR A 43 -11.99 -4.53 -7.34
N LYS A 44 -13.25 -4.99 -7.35
CA LYS A 44 -14.30 -4.50 -8.25
C LYS A 44 -14.72 -3.07 -7.91
N ASP A 45 -14.65 -2.69 -6.64
CA ASP A 45 -14.88 -1.32 -6.17
C ASP A 45 -13.63 -0.41 -6.40
N GLY A 46 -12.62 -0.91 -7.13
CA GLY A 46 -11.37 -0.20 -7.40
C GLY A 46 -10.41 -0.11 -6.21
N SER A 47 -10.75 -0.71 -5.07
CA SER A 47 -9.95 -0.68 -3.84
C SER A 47 -8.98 -1.87 -3.74
N GLY A 48 -8.18 -1.91 -2.67
CA GLY A 48 -7.20 -2.99 -2.45
C GLY A 48 -6.23 -3.08 -3.62
N SER A 49 -5.94 -4.30 -4.08
CA SER A 49 -5.08 -4.50 -5.25
C SER A 49 -5.69 -4.06 -6.59
N GLY A 50 -6.96 -3.63 -6.61
CA GLY A 50 -7.57 -2.96 -7.76
C GLY A 50 -6.85 -1.65 -8.11
N MET A 51 -6.36 -0.93 -7.10
CA MET A 51 -5.61 0.32 -7.28
C MET A 51 -4.26 0.13 -7.99
N LEU A 52 -3.73 -1.10 -8.07
CA LEU A 52 -2.49 -1.37 -8.81
C LEU A 52 -2.64 -1.10 -10.31
N LYS A 53 -3.86 -0.98 -10.84
CA LYS A 53 -4.14 -0.56 -12.22
C LYS A 53 -4.06 0.94 -12.44
N THR A 54 -4.05 1.72 -11.36
CA THR A 54 -4.07 3.18 -11.38
C THR A 54 -3.06 3.73 -10.36
N PRO A 55 -1.73 3.59 -10.60
CA PRO A 55 -0.71 3.96 -9.60
C PRO A 55 -0.80 5.41 -9.13
N GLN A 56 -1.16 6.35 -10.02
CA GLN A 56 -1.31 7.76 -9.65
C GLN A 56 -2.38 7.98 -8.56
N LEU A 57 -3.49 7.24 -8.62
CA LEU A 57 -4.56 7.30 -7.60
C LEU A 57 -4.01 6.97 -6.20
N ILE A 58 -3.08 6.01 -6.11
CA ILE A 58 -2.43 5.65 -4.85
C ILE A 58 -1.63 6.84 -4.32
N GLY A 59 -0.89 7.54 -5.19
CA GLY A 59 -0.14 8.74 -4.83
C GLY A 59 -1.03 9.85 -4.29
N ASP A 60 -2.15 10.13 -4.97
CA ASP A 60 -3.09 11.18 -4.57
C ASP A 60 -3.72 10.89 -3.19
N ILE A 61 -4.13 9.63 -2.95
CA ILE A 61 -4.67 9.19 -1.66
C ILE A 61 -3.61 9.34 -0.56
N LEU A 62 -2.38 8.86 -0.80
CA LEU A 62 -1.31 8.94 0.18
C LEU A 62 -0.93 10.39 0.51
N ALA A 63 -0.82 11.27 -0.48
CA ALA A 63 -0.51 12.68 -0.27
C ALA A 63 -1.59 13.38 0.59
N ASN A 64 -2.87 13.09 0.31
CA ASN A 64 -3.98 13.61 1.12
C ASN A 64 -3.96 13.07 2.56
N MET A 65 -3.62 11.79 2.76
CA MET A 65 -3.48 11.24 4.11
C MET A 65 -2.30 11.86 4.85
N VAL A 66 -1.11 11.88 4.23
CA VAL A 66 0.14 12.36 4.83
C VAL A 66 0.04 13.83 5.23
N SER A 67 -0.60 14.67 4.41
CA SER A 67 -0.79 16.09 4.73
C SER A 67 -1.79 16.35 5.86
N ALA A 68 -2.68 15.39 6.15
CA ALA A 68 -3.76 15.55 7.12
C ALA A 68 -3.40 15.12 8.55
N VAL A 69 -2.36 14.32 8.74
CA VAL A 69 -2.01 13.72 10.04
C VAL A 69 -0.52 13.84 10.38
N LYS A 70 -0.19 13.72 11.67
CA LYS A 70 1.17 13.71 12.21
C LYS A 70 1.71 12.30 12.41
N ILE A 71 0.82 11.32 12.61
CA ILE A 71 1.20 9.90 12.72
C ILE A 71 1.75 9.38 11.39
N PRO A 72 2.68 8.42 11.39
CA PRO A 72 3.24 7.88 10.16
C PRO A 72 2.16 7.20 9.30
N VAL A 73 2.11 7.59 8.03
CA VAL A 73 1.32 6.94 6.99
C VAL A 73 2.19 5.94 6.24
N THR A 74 1.65 4.75 6.02
CA THR A 74 2.29 3.61 5.37
C THR A 74 1.36 3.03 4.32
N ILE A 75 1.89 2.17 3.46
CA ILE A 75 1.10 1.49 2.43
C ILE A 75 1.48 0.02 2.37
N LYS A 76 0.50 -0.83 2.05
CA LYS A 76 0.71 -2.23 1.76
C LYS A 76 0.22 -2.62 0.37
N ILE A 77 1.13 -3.14 -0.47
CA ILE A 77 0.83 -3.54 -1.85
C ILE A 77 1.08 -5.04 -2.11
N ARG A 78 0.74 -5.44 -3.34
CA ARG A 78 1.22 -6.66 -4.03
C ARG A 78 2.19 -6.24 -5.14
N ALA A 79 2.87 -7.20 -5.76
CA ALA A 79 3.84 -6.92 -6.82
C ALA A 79 3.25 -6.24 -8.06
N GLY A 80 1.97 -6.49 -8.33
CA GLY A 80 1.26 -6.06 -9.53
C GLY A 80 -0.14 -6.68 -9.61
N TRP A 81 -0.89 -6.34 -10.66
CA TRP A 81 -2.21 -6.93 -10.89
C TRP A 81 -2.10 -8.40 -11.35
N ASP A 82 -1.26 -8.65 -12.35
CA ASP A 82 -0.93 -9.98 -12.85
C ASP A 82 0.52 -9.98 -13.39
N SER A 83 0.95 -11.07 -14.03
CA SER A 83 2.31 -11.21 -14.54
C SER A 83 2.66 -10.25 -15.69
N SER A 84 1.67 -9.68 -16.37
CA SER A 84 1.89 -8.68 -17.43
C SER A 84 2.03 -7.26 -16.88
N GLN A 85 1.61 -7.04 -15.62
CA GLN A 85 1.58 -5.72 -15.00
C GLN A 85 2.21 -5.75 -13.60
N ILE A 86 3.54 -5.90 -13.57
CA ILE A 86 4.37 -5.77 -12.37
C ILE A 86 4.81 -4.32 -12.24
N ASN A 87 4.32 -3.63 -11.21
CA ASN A 87 4.55 -2.19 -11.03
C ASN A 87 4.87 -1.79 -9.58
N ALA A 88 5.29 -2.73 -8.74
CA ALA A 88 5.67 -2.42 -7.37
C ALA A 88 6.78 -1.36 -7.27
N VAL A 89 7.78 -1.40 -8.16
CA VAL A 89 8.88 -0.40 -8.18
C VAL A 89 8.35 1.01 -8.48
N GLU A 90 7.42 1.14 -9.42
CA GLU A 90 6.74 2.42 -9.71
C GLU A 90 6.00 2.92 -8.47
N ILE A 91 5.24 2.05 -7.81
CA ILE A 91 4.46 2.39 -6.62
C ILE A 91 5.36 2.77 -5.44
N VAL A 92 6.56 2.18 -5.29
CA VAL A 92 7.54 2.60 -4.27
C VAL A 92 7.90 4.07 -4.46
N LYS A 93 8.23 4.49 -5.70
CA LYS A 93 8.60 5.88 -6.02
C LYS A 93 7.45 6.85 -5.80
N ILE A 94 6.23 6.43 -6.16
CA ILE A 94 5.01 7.22 -5.94
C ILE A 94 4.74 7.39 -4.44
N ALA A 95 4.78 6.30 -3.68
CA ALA A 95 4.53 6.33 -2.24
C ALA A 95 5.59 7.17 -1.50
N GLU A 96 6.84 7.06 -1.92
CA GLU A 96 7.94 7.88 -1.41
C GLU A 96 7.70 9.37 -1.69
N SER A 97 7.37 9.72 -2.93
CA SER A 97 7.09 11.10 -3.33
C SER A 97 5.87 11.69 -2.60
N ALA A 98 4.87 10.85 -2.28
CA ALA A 98 3.70 11.23 -1.49
C ALA A 98 3.99 11.36 0.01
N GLY A 99 5.19 10.99 0.48
CA GLY A 99 5.64 11.16 1.87
C GLY A 99 5.33 9.99 2.80
N ALA A 100 4.92 8.83 2.26
CA ALA A 100 4.72 7.62 3.08
C ALA A 100 6.04 7.18 3.73
N LYS A 101 5.97 6.68 4.97
CA LYS A 101 7.15 6.31 5.77
C LYS A 101 7.63 4.89 5.53
N ALA A 102 6.72 4.00 5.14
CA ALA A 102 7.06 2.64 4.79
C ALA A 102 6.08 2.07 3.77
N ILE A 103 6.58 1.10 2.99
CA ILE A 103 5.81 0.31 2.04
C ILE A 103 6.05 -1.18 2.30
N CYS A 104 4.97 -1.90 2.57
CA CYS A 104 4.97 -3.33 2.77
C CYS A 104 4.57 -4.05 1.47
N ILE A 105 5.42 -4.94 0.98
CA ILE A 105 5.25 -5.60 -0.33
C ILE A 105 5.04 -7.10 -0.14
N HIS A 106 3.90 -7.59 -0.65
CA HIS A 106 3.70 -9.01 -0.88
C HIS A 106 4.23 -9.35 -2.27
N GLY A 107 5.27 -10.19 -2.37
CA GLY A 107 5.90 -10.64 -3.62
C GLY A 107 5.03 -11.54 -4.52
N ARG A 108 3.71 -11.39 -4.50
CA ARG A 108 2.77 -12.06 -5.40
C ARG A 108 1.93 -10.99 -6.09
N THR A 109 1.45 -11.28 -7.29
CA THR A 109 0.47 -10.46 -7.99
C THR A 109 -0.92 -10.63 -7.38
N ARG A 110 -1.88 -9.78 -7.76
CA ARG A 110 -3.30 -9.98 -7.43
C ARG A 110 -3.81 -11.29 -8.00
N ALA A 111 -3.52 -11.60 -9.27
CA ALA A 111 -3.97 -12.81 -9.96
C ALA A 111 -3.48 -14.10 -9.31
N GLN A 112 -2.27 -14.10 -8.74
CA GLN A 112 -1.76 -15.23 -7.97
C GLN A 112 -2.56 -15.46 -6.68
N ALA A 113 -3.18 -14.42 -6.10
CA ALA A 113 -3.83 -14.46 -4.79
C ALA A 113 -2.93 -15.12 -3.73
N TYR A 114 -3.21 -16.36 -3.33
CA TYR A 114 -2.44 -17.13 -2.35
C TYR A 114 -1.72 -18.34 -2.97
N ARG A 115 -1.68 -18.43 -4.30
CA ARG A 115 -1.10 -19.56 -5.04
C ARG A 115 0.32 -19.23 -5.52
N GLY A 116 1.13 -20.29 -5.64
CA GLY A 116 2.50 -20.21 -6.14
C GLY A 116 3.47 -19.54 -5.15
N PRO A 117 4.77 -19.57 -5.43
CA PRO A 117 5.78 -18.94 -4.56
C PRO A 117 5.68 -17.41 -4.63
N ALA A 118 6.07 -16.75 -3.54
CA ALA A 118 6.37 -15.32 -3.59
C ALA A 118 7.70 -15.11 -4.33
N ASN A 119 7.75 -14.09 -5.19
CA ASN A 119 8.95 -13.69 -5.89
C ASN A 119 9.69 -12.61 -5.09
N TRP A 120 10.89 -12.97 -4.63
CA TRP A 120 11.77 -12.12 -3.82
C TRP A 120 12.55 -11.11 -4.65
N ASP A 121 12.73 -11.35 -5.95
CA ASP A 121 13.46 -10.45 -6.84
C ASP A 121 12.70 -9.13 -7.01
N TRP A 122 11.36 -9.19 -7.14
CA TRP A 122 10.52 -7.99 -7.15
C TRP A 122 10.67 -7.14 -5.88
N ILE A 123 10.81 -7.78 -4.71
CA ILE A 123 11.03 -7.06 -3.45
C ILE A 123 12.45 -6.48 -3.41
N ARG A 124 13.44 -7.20 -3.93
CA ARG A 124 14.83 -6.72 -4.04
C ARG A 124 14.92 -5.46 -4.91
N GLU A 125 14.29 -5.48 -6.08
CA GLU A 125 14.21 -4.32 -6.98
C GLU A 125 13.55 -3.12 -6.29
N CYS A 126 12.47 -3.36 -5.52
CA CYS A 126 11.82 -2.32 -4.74
C CYS A 126 12.75 -1.72 -3.67
N LYS A 127 13.51 -2.55 -2.94
CA LYS A 127 14.51 -2.09 -1.97
C LYS A 127 15.61 -1.25 -2.62
N GLN A 128 16.03 -1.60 -3.84
CA GLN A 128 17.04 -0.86 -4.59
C GLN A 128 16.53 0.48 -5.12
N ALA A 129 15.24 0.56 -5.46
CA ALA A 129 14.62 1.78 -5.98
C ALA A 129 14.28 2.81 -4.89
N ALA A 130 14.07 2.37 -3.65
CA ALA A 130 13.75 3.24 -2.52
C ALA A 130 14.96 4.07 -2.08
N GLN A 131 14.76 5.36 -1.79
CA GLN A 131 15.83 6.25 -1.31
C GLN A 131 15.72 6.53 0.18
N THR A 132 14.50 6.77 0.65
CA THR A 132 14.13 7.26 1.98
C THR A 132 12.97 6.48 2.58
N ILE A 133 12.06 5.95 1.76
CA ILE A 133 10.95 5.11 2.23
C ILE A 133 11.47 3.73 2.68
N LYS A 134 10.98 3.24 3.82
CA LYS A 134 11.34 1.89 4.28
C LYS A 134 10.55 0.82 3.52
N VAL A 135 11.24 -0.10 2.84
CA VAL A 135 10.61 -1.26 2.19
C VAL A 135 10.59 -2.45 3.15
N ILE A 136 9.41 -3.05 3.34
CA ILE A 136 9.18 -4.18 4.25
C ILE A 136 8.65 -5.38 3.45
N GLU A 137 9.34 -6.51 3.51
CA GLU A 137 8.85 -7.77 2.97
C GLU A 137 7.67 -8.33 3.79
N LYS A 138 6.59 -8.73 3.11
CA LYS A 138 5.53 -9.50 3.73
C LYS A 138 5.79 -11.00 3.59
N ILE A 139 6.17 -11.63 4.69
CA ILE A 139 6.34 -13.08 4.79
C ILE A 139 4.99 -13.69 5.19
N PHE A 140 4.34 -14.42 4.30
CA PHE A 140 3.28 -15.37 4.65
C PHE A 140 3.61 -16.71 4.00
N PHE A 141 3.82 -17.73 4.83
CA PHE A 141 4.24 -19.10 4.50
C PHE A 141 3.11 -20.01 3.97
N PHE A 142 2.04 -19.43 3.43
CA PHE A 142 0.98 -20.22 2.77
C PHE A 142 1.16 -20.16 1.26
#